data_AF-K1IUP8-F1
#
_entry.id   AF-K1IUP8-F1
#
_cell.length_a   1.000
_cell.length_b   1.000
_cell.length_c   1.000
_cell.angle_alpha   90.00
_cell.angle_beta   90.00
_cell.angle_gamma   90.00
#
_symmetry.space_group_name_H-M   'P 1'
#
loop_
_entity.id
_entity.type
_entity.pdbx_description
1 polymer ?
#
loop_
_entity_poly.entity_id
_entity_poly.type
_entity_poly.pdbx_seq_one_letter_code
_entity_poly.pdbx_strand_id
1 'polypeptide(L)'
;MGNTHKIDILNQNFPMIGLSADWIFQTWLISGSKENGIVIFENEDGDCYEVIEFYYEDEDRHENMLFSGELVDVKAYSISTLKISF
;
A
#
# COMPACT_ATOMS: atom_id res chain seq x y z
N MET A 1 9.98 -9.72 -17.32
CA MET A 1 8.53 -9.69 -17.64
C MET A 1 7.69 -10.14 -16.43
N GLY A 2 8.06 -9.82 -15.18
CA GLY A 2 7.37 -10.32 -13.97
C GLY A 2 6.54 -9.27 -13.21
N ASN A 3 6.95 -8.00 -13.19
CA ASN A 3 6.33 -6.97 -12.33
C ASN A 3 5.09 -6.29 -12.94
N THR A 4 4.95 -6.28 -14.27
CA THR A 4 3.81 -5.63 -14.94
C THR A 4 2.47 -6.22 -14.50
N HIS A 5 2.40 -7.55 -14.36
CA HIS A 5 1.18 -8.24 -13.95
C HIS A 5 0.80 -7.99 -12.48
N LYS A 6 1.76 -7.68 -11.61
CA LYS A 6 1.52 -7.39 -10.18
C LYS A 6 0.92 -6.00 -9.99
N ILE A 7 1.52 -5.00 -10.64
CA ILE A 7 1.06 -3.62 -10.65
C ILE A 7 -0.33 -3.51 -11.29
N ASP A 8 -0.57 -4.22 -12.39
CA ASP A 8 -1.89 -4.24 -13.05
C ASP A 8 -3.00 -4.76 -12.13
N ILE A 9 -2.72 -5.79 -11.32
CA ILE A 9 -3.66 -6.28 -10.31
C ILE A 9 -3.94 -5.17 -9.30
N LEU A 10 -2.93 -4.51 -8.74
CA LEU A 10 -3.16 -3.46 -7.74
C LEU A 10 -3.93 -2.27 -8.31
N ASN A 11 -3.59 -1.82 -9.52
CA ASN A 11 -4.28 -0.72 -10.20
C ASN A 11 -5.74 -1.04 -10.55
N GLN A 12 -6.10 -2.30 -10.75
CA GLN A 12 -7.48 -2.71 -10.98
C GLN A 12 -8.33 -2.72 -9.71
N ASN A 13 -7.72 -2.95 -8.55
CA ASN A 13 -8.44 -3.11 -7.28
C ASN A 13 -8.43 -1.84 -6.41
N PHE A 14 -7.41 -0.99 -6.54
CA PHE A 14 -7.25 0.19 -5.68
C PHE A 14 -6.79 1.43 -6.42
N PRO A 15 -7.23 2.62 -5.97
CA PRO A 15 -6.70 3.87 -6.45
C PRO A 15 -5.24 4.01 -5.99
N MET A 16 -4.35 4.23 -6.96
CA MET A 16 -2.99 4.67 -6.67
C MET A 16 -3.04 6.11 -6.13
N ILE A 17 -2.38 6.35 -5.00
CA ILE A 17 -2.27 7.67 -4.39
C ILE A 17 -0.80 8.10 -4.31
N GLY A 18 -0.56 9.39 -4.08
CA GLY A 18 0.75 9.91 -3.74
C GLY A 18 0.73 10.37 -2.29
N LEU A 19 1.59 9.78 -1.46
CA LEU A 19 1.76 10.17 -0.06
C LEU A 19 3.00 11.08 0.06
N SER A 20 2.83 12.39 -0.17
CA SER A 20 3.87 13.43 -0.01
C SER A 20 5.15 13.26 -0.88
N ALA A 21 5.95 14.33 -0.94
CA ALA A 21 6.96 14.60 -1.97
C ALA A 21 8.20 13.69 -1.97
N ASP A 22 8.44 12.94 -0.89
CA ASP A 22 9.65 12.11 -0.75
C ASP A 22 9.46 10.66 -1.18
N TRP A 23 8.23 10.24 -1.49
CA TRP A 23 7.95 8.88 -1.94
C TRP A 23 7.84 8.83 -3.46
N ILE A 24 8.91 8.36 -4.10
CA ILE A 24 8.97 8.09 -5.54
C ILE A 24 8.20 6.79 -5.90
N PHE A 25 7.77 6.02 -4.88
CA PHE A 25 7.22 4.67 -5.04
C PHE A 25 5.69 4.64 -5.10
N GLN A 26 5.17 3.60 -5.74
CA GLN A 26 3.74 3.43 -5.97
C GLN A 26 3.05 3.01 -4.67
N THR A 27 1.95 3.71 -4.33
CA THR A 27 1.11 3.40 -3.16
C THR A 27 -0.34 3.25 -3.56
N TRP A 28 -1.01 2.25 -3.01
CA TRP A 28 -2.41 1.93 -3.28
C TRP A 28 -3.23 2.05 -2.01
N LEU A 29 -4.24 2.91 -2.01
CA LEU A 29 -5.13 3.10 -0.87
C LEU A 29 -6.13 1.96 -0.77
N ILE A 30 -6.01 1.15 0.28
CA ILE A 30 -6.88 -0.01 0.50
C ILE A 30 -7.98 0.24 1.54
N SER A 31 -7.81 1.25 2.40
CA SER A 31 -8.83 1.72 3.34
C SER A 31 -8.53 3.14 3.83
N GLY A 32 -9.56 3.91 4.18
CA GLY A 32 -9.42 5.27 4.73
C GLY A 32 -9.38 6.38 3.67
N SER A 33 -8.62 7.44 3.95
CA SER A 33 -8.46 8.65 3.13
C SER A 33 -6.99 8.88 2.76
N LYS A 34 -6.71 9.96 2.02
CA LYS A 34 -5.34 10.37 1.67
C LYS A 34 -4.56 10.97 2.84
N GLU A 35 -5.24 11.29 3.94
CA GLU A 35 -4.66 11.91 5.13
C GLU A 35 -4.62 10.92 6.30
N ASN A 36 -5.45 9.88 6.29
CA ASN A 36 -5.42 8.83 7.30
C ASN A 36 -5.99 7.56 6.69
N GLY A 37 -5.17 6.53 6.57
CA GLY A 37 -5.60 5.30 5.94
C GLY A 37 -4.59 4.18 6.01
N ILE A 38 -4.92 3.12 5.28
CA ILE A 38 -4.07 1.95 5.10
C ILE A 38 -3.74 1.86 3.62
N VAL A 39 -2.46 1.69 3.31
CA VAL A 39 -1.96 1.52 1.95
C VAL A 39 -1.20 0.22 1.77
N ILE A 40 -1.16 -0.25 0.54
CA ILE A 40 -0.09 -1.13 0.05
C ILE A 40 1.01 -0.24 -0.53
N PHE A 41 2.24 -0.46 -0.09
CA PHE A 41 3.45 0.22 -0.56
C PHE A 41 4.35 -0.79 -1.27
N GLU A 42 4.87 -0.46 -2.44
CA GLU A 42 5.91 -1.25 -3.13
C GLU A 42 7.29 -0.71 -2.73
N ASN A 43 8.14 -1.56 -2.17
CA ASN A 43 9.47 -1.18 -1.70
C ASN A 43 10.42 -0.93 -2.90
N GLU A 44 11.51 -0.17 -2.69
CA GLU A 44 12.46 0.27 -3.73
C GLU A 44 13.03 -0.90 -4.56
N ASP A 45 13.22 -2.05 -3.92
CA ASP A 45 13.79 -3.25 -4.55
C ASP A 45 12.78 -3.98 -5.46
N GLY A 46 11.49 -3.63 -5.41
CA GLY A 46 10.41 -4.24 -6.22
C GLY A 46 10.10 -5.71 -5.88
N ASP A 47 10.75 -6.24 -4.84
CA ASP A 47 10.64 -7.63 -4.42
C ASP A 47 9.66 -7.82 -3.23
N CYS A 48 9.36 -6.75 -2.50
CA CYS A 48 8.42 -6.80 -1.38
C CYS A 48 7.39 -5.66 -1.40
N TYR A 49 6.25 -5.98 -0.81
CA TYR A 49 5.14 -5.07 -0.58
C TYR A 49 4.90 -4.95 0.93
N GLU A 50 4.50 -3.77 1.35
CA GLU A 50 4.23 -3.44 2.75
C GLU A 50 2.80 -2.96 2.91
N VAL A 51 2.15 -3.36 4.00
CA VAL A 51 0.86 -2.80 4.42
C VAL A 51 1.16 -1.82 5.54
N ILE A 52 0.88 -0.54 5.28
CA ILE A 52 1.21 0.56 6.19
C ILE A 52 -0.08 1.24 6.58
N GLU A 53 -0.29 1.41 7.88
CA GLU A 53 -1.26 2.36 8.43
C GLU A 53 -0.54 3.70 8.59
N PHE A 54 -1.14 4.77 8.07
CA PHE A 54 -0.55 6.10 8.12
C PHE A 54 -1.57 7.15 8.54
N TYR A 55 -1.09 8.21 9.16
CA TYR A 55 -1.85 9.44 9.35
C TYR A 55 -0.96 10.66 9.09
N TYR A 56 -1.59 11.71 8.59
CA TYR A 56 -0.97 12.98 8.22
C TYR A 56 -1.68 14.10 8.98
N GLU A 57 -0.95 14.81 9.83
CA GLU A 57 -1.46 15.93 10.62
C GLU A 57 -0.37 17.00 10.71
N ASP A 58 -0.73 18.27 10.45
CA ASP A 58 0.18 19.42 10.57
C ASP A 58 1.54 19.29 9.86
N GLU A 59 1.54 18.76 8.63
CA GLU A 59 2.75 18.47 7.84
C GLU A 59 3.64 17.34 8.39
N ASP A 60 3.22 16.67 9.46
CA ASP A 60 3.87 15.50 10.02
C ASP A 60 3.14 14.22 9.57
N ARG A 61 3.93 13.25 9.10
CA ARG A 61 3.42 11.96 8.65
C ARG A 61 3.93 10.88 9.56
N HIS A 62 3.00 10.16 10.15
CA HIS A 62 3.29 9.01 10.98
C HIS A 62 2.84 7.74 10.30
N GLU A 63 3.66 6.71 10.42
CA GLU A 63 3.48 5.45 9.74
C GLU A 63 3.73 4.30 10.70
N ASN A 64 2.93 3.26 10.55
CA ASN A 64 3.10 2.01 11.26
C ASN A 64 2.98 0.86 10.25
N MET A 65 4.07 0.09 10.10
CA MET A 65 4.08 -1.09 9.25
C MET A 65 3.28 -2.20 9.94
N LEU A 66 2.18 -2.62 9.31
CA LEU A 66 1.33 -3.69 9.79
C LEU A 66 1.80 -5.07 9.31
N PHE A 67 2.31 -5.14 8.08
CA PHE A 67 2.75 -6.38 7.47
C PHE A 67 3.72 -6.11 6.31
N SER A 68 4.64 -7.03 6.01
CA SER A 68 5.49 -7.00 4.83
C SER A 68 5.68 -8.40 4.25
N GLY A 69 5.75 -8.50 2.92
CA GLY A 69 5.91 -9.78 2.23
C GLY A 69 5.75 -9.67 0.73
N GLU A 70 5.54 -10.81 0.07
CA GLU A 70 5.20 -10.80 -1.36
C GLU A 70 3.77 -10.28 -1.56
N LEU A 71 3.44 -9.88 -2.79
CA LEU A 71 2.11 -9.37 -3.12
C LEU A 71 1.00 -10.34 -2.72
N VAL A 72 1.22 -11.66 -2.89
CA VAL A 72 0.20 -12.66 -2.55
C VAL A 72 -0.07 -12.69 -1.03
N ASP A 73 0.97 -12.51 -0.22
CA ASP A 73 0.87 -12.52 1.24
C ASP A 73 0.20 -11.24 1.74
N VAL A 74 0.60 -10.08 1.18
CA VAL A 74 -0.02 -8.79 1.47
C VAL A 74 -1.51 -8.78 1.11
N LYS A 75 -1.89 -9.38 -0.02
CA LYS A 75 -3.30 -9.55 -0.40
C LYS A 75 -4.05 -10.44 0.59
N ALA A 76 -3.47 -11.58 0.95
CA ALA A 76 -4.07 -12.50 1.91
C ALA A 76 -4.24 -11.87 3.28
N TYR A 77 -3.23 -11.14 3.77
CA TYR A 77 -3.30 -10.36 5.01
C TYR A 77 -4.41 -9.31 4.96
N SER A 78 -4.51 -8.56 3.86
CA SER A 78 -5.53 -7.51 3.71
C SER A 78 -6.96 -8.08 3.68
N ILE A 79 -7.18 -9.23 3.03
CA ILE A 79 -8.50 -9.91 3.05
C ILE A 79 -8.82 -10.46 4.43
N SER A 80 -7.88 -11.16 5.05
CA SER A 80 -8.14 -11.93 6.28
C SER A 80 -8.19 -11.06 7.53
N THR A 81 -7.24 -10.12 7.65
CA THR A 81 -7.07 -9.28 8.84
C THR A 81 -7.85 -7.99 8.72
N LEU A 82 -7.70 -7.28 7.59
CA LEU A 82 -8.32 -5.97 7.38
C LEU A 82 -9.75 -6.08 6.82
N LYS A 83 -10.20 -7.30 6.44
CA LYS A 83 -11.52 -7.57 5.84
C LYS A 83 -11.76 -6.75 4.56
N ILE A 84 -10.70 -6.46 3.82
CA ILE A 84 -10.75 -5.71 2.57
C ILE A 84 -11.08 -6.66 1.43
N SER A 85 -12.09 -6.31 0.63
CA SER A 85 -12.43 -7.01 -0.60
C SER A 85 -11.70 -6.33 -1.76
N PHE A 86 -11.06 -7.14 -2.60
CA PHE A 86 -10.37 -6.73 -3.83
C PHE A 86 -11.35 -6.88 -4.99
#